data_AF-A0A1W9LSC4-F1
#
_entry.id   AF-A0A1W9LSC4-F1
#
_cell.length_a   1.000
_cell.length_b   1.000
_cell.length_c   1.000
_cell.angle_alpha   90.00
_cell.angle_beta   90.00
_cell.angle_gamma   90.00
#
_symmetry.space_group_name_H-M   'P 1'
#
loop_
_entity.id
_entity.type
_entity.pdbx_description
1 polymer ?
#
loop_
_entity_poly.entity_id
_entity_poly.type
_entity_poly.pdbx_seq_one_letter_code
_entity_poly.pdbx_strand_id
1 'polypeptide(L)'
;MKTKSSFTIGIVAAAVLLIVGGAWGLAAKTSKDNFCITCHAYEKVSWDHGQHPDVGCIACHTKGVVKDKTAGLRKVYLTLTDQVNPHRDNLPSYKEKIQQNCVGCHMSSEQLALAPAFKARHEEYRQRTENCMQCHEAGHAQPLKNLRKPTARYRS
;
A
#
# COMPACT_ATOMS: atom_id res chain seq x y z
N MET A 1 30.83 40.14 12.82
CA MET A 1 30.60 38.79 13.38
C MET A 1 29.25 38.13 13.01
N LYS A 2 28.30 38.79 12.33
CA LYS A 2 26.99 38.20 11.94
C LYS A 2 27.04 37.16 10.80
N THR A 3 28.09 37.15 9.96
CA THR A 3 28.15 36.36 8.72
C THR A 3 28.33 34.85 8.93
N LYS A 4 29.05 34.42 9.98
CA LYS A 4 29.28 32.99 10.25
C LYS A 4 28.01 32.26 10.67
N SER A 5 27.14 32.90 11.47
CA SER A 5 25.88 32.30 11.91
C SER A 5 24.90 32.14 10.76
N SER A 6 24.73 33.16 9.90
CA SER A 6 23.86 33.09 8.73
C SER A 6 24.33 32.06 7.68
N PHE A 7 25.65 31.90 7.51
CA PHE A 7 26.21 30.90 6.60
C PHE A 7 26.00 29.46 7.11
N THR A 8 26.25 29.21 8.40
CA THR A 8 25.98 27.90 9.02
C THR A 8 24.50 27.55 9.00
N ILE A 9 23.61 28.52 9.27
CA ILE A 9 22.16 28.34 9.17
C ILE A 9 21.76 27.97 7.72
N GLY A 10 22.35 28.62 6.72
CA GLY A 10 22.13 28.30 5.31
C GLY A 10 22.54 26.87 4.95
N ILE A 11 23.70 26.41 5.43
CA ILE A 11 24.17 25.03 5.20
C ILE A 11 23.25 24.01 5.87
N VAL A 12 22.88 24.24 7.12
CA VAL A 12 21.98 23.33 7.87
C VAL A 12 20.61 23.28 7.19
N ALA A 13 20.06 24.42 6.77
CA ALA A 13 18.79 24.47 6.05
C ALA A 13 18.87 23.71 4.71
N ALA A 14 19.93 23.89 3.93
CA ALA A 14 20.13 23.15 2.68
C ALA A 14 20.27 21.65 2.91
N ALA A 15 21.02 21.22 3.94
CA ALA A 15 21.16 19.83 4.31
C ALA A 15 19.83 19.20 4.72
N VAL A 16 19.02 19.90 5.53
CA VAL A 16 17.68 19.43 5.92
C VAL A 16 16.77 19.30 4.70
N LEU A 17 16.78 20.27 3.78
CA LEU A 17 15.99 20.20 2.54
C LEU A 17 16.40 19.02 1.67
N LEU A 18 17.71 18.75 1.54
CA LEU A 18 18.22 17.60 0.79
C LEU A 18 17.79 16.28 1.43
N ILE A 19 17.86 16.18 2.76
CA ILE A 19 17.46 14.96 3.49
C ILE A 19 15.95 14.73 3.35
N VAL A 20 15.13 15.75 3.60
CA VAL A 20 13.67 15.64 3.52
C VAL A 20 13.23 15.37 2.07
N GLY A 21 13.79 16.09 1.11
CA GLY A 21 13.50 15.89 -0.32
C GLY A 21 13.93 14.51 -0.81
N GLY A 22 15.13 14.05 -0.42
CA GLY A 22 15.62 12.72 -0.73
C GLY A 22 14.76 11.61 -0.12
N ALA A 23 14.42 11.74 1.16
CA ALA A 23 13.53 10.79 1.85
C ALA A 23 12.15 10.73 1.20
N TRP A 24 11.58 11.87 0.81
CA TRP A 24 10.31 11.94 0.10
C TRP A 24 10.38 11.29 -1.28
N GLY A 25 11.43 11.57 -2.05
CA GLY A 25 11.65 10.97 -3.36
C GLY A 25 11.79 9.45 -3.29
N LEU A 26 12.55 8.95 -2.31
CA LEU A 26 12.70 7.52 -2.07
C LEU A 26 11.38 6.87 -1.62
N ALA A 27 10.63 7.55 -0.74
CA ALA A 27 9.33 7.08 -0.30
C ALA A 27 8.34 6.98 -1.48
N ALA A 28 8.32 7.98 -2.36
CA ALA A 28 7.48 7.99 -3.55
C ALA A 28 7.84 6.85 -4.53
N LYS A 29 9.13 6.62 -4.79
CA LYS A 29 9.63 5.52 -5.63
C LYS A 29 9.25 4.15 -5.08
N THR A 30 9.47 3.94 -3.78
CA THR A 30 9.20 2.66 -3.10
C THR A 30 7.71 2.47 -2.74
N SER A 31 6.83 3.36 -3.18
CA SER A 31 5.37 3.24 -3.07
C SER A 31 4.71 2.92 -4.42
N LYS A 32 5.49 2.71 -5.47
CA LYS A 32 5.00 2.34 -6.80
C LYS A 32 4.89 0.83 -6.94
N ASP A 33 3.99 0.39 -7.81
CA ASP A 33 3.74 -1.02 -8.09
C ASP A 33 5.00 -1.74 -8.55
N ASN A 34 5.82 -1.10 -9.39
CA ASN A 34 7.07 -1.66 -9.89
C ASN A 34 8.07 -2.02 -8.76
N PHE A 35 8.02 -1.34 -7.62
CA PHE A 35 8.79 -1.70 -6.44
C PHE A 35 8.17 -2.88 -5.70
N CYS A 36 6.84 -2.86 -5.52
CA CYS A 36 6.11 -3.93 -4.84
C CYS A 36 6.27 -5.28 -5.56
N ILE A 37 6.22 -5.30 -6.90
CA ILE A 37 6.28 -6.53 -7.70
C ILE A 37 7.65 -7.18 -7.74
N THR A 38 8.72 -6.47 -7.36
CA THR A 38 10.05 -7.06 -7.20
C THR A 38 10.01 -8.26 -6.24
N CYS A 39 9.15 -8.19 -5.22
CA CYS A 39 8.90 -9.30 -4.30
C CYS A 39 7.55 -9.99 -4.57
N HIS A 40 6.50 -9.21 -4.88
CA HIS A 40 5.12 -9.66 -4.97
C HIS A 40 4.61 -9.81 -6.41
N ALA A 41 5.42 -10.40 -7.31
CA ALA A 41 5.15 -10.46 -8.75
C ALA A 41 3.75 -11.02 -9.11
N TYR A 42 3.32 -12.10 -8.45
CA TYR A 42 2.00 -12.72 -8.70
C TYR A 42 0.82 -11.80 -8.39
N GLU A 43 1.00 -10.88 -7.43
CA GLU A 43 -0.08 -10.01 -6.99
C GLU A 43 -0.46 -9.03 -8.11
N LYS A 44 0.50 -8.52 -8.87
CA LYS A 44 0.23 -7.63 -10.01
C LYS A 44 -0.52 -8.32 -11.13
N VAL A 45 -0.15 -9.55 -11.48
CA VAL A 45 -0.90 -10.33 -12.49
C VAL A 45 -2.35 -10.50 -12.07
N SER A 46 -2.60 -10.89 -10.81
CA SER A 46 -3.97 -11.01 -10.30
C SER A 46 -4.71 -9.67 -10.18
N TRP A 47 -3.98 -8.58 -9.92
CA TRP A 47 -4.53 -7.23 -9.79
C TRP A 47 -4.95 -6.65 -11.14
N ASP A 48 -4.14 -6.87 -12.18
CA ASP A 48 -4.35 -6.36 -13.53
C ASP A 48 -5.58 -6.95 -14.21
N HIS A 49 -6.02 -8.11 -13.74
CA HIS A 49 -7.25 -8.76 -14.18
C HIS A 49 -8.42 -8.53 -13.21
N GLY A 50 -8.25 -7.62 -12.24
CA GLY A 50 -9.26 -7.22 -11.27
C GLY A 50 -10.06 -6.00 -11.72
N GLN A 51 -10.80 -5.40 -10.78
CA GLN A 51 -11.66 -4.23 -11.05
C GLN A 51 -10.94 -2.88 -10.95
N HIS A 52 -9.68 -2.86 -10.50
CA HIS A 52 -8.89 -1.64 -10.28
C HIS A 52 -7.49 -1.69 -10.91
N PRO A 53 -7.33 -2.10 -12.18
CA PRO A 53 -6.00 -2.29 -12.79
C PRO A 53 -5.15 -1.01 -12.81
N ASP A 54 -5.80 0.17 -12.84
CA ASP A 54 -5.14 1.48 -12.89
C ASP A 54 -4.87 2.08 -11.50
N VAL A 55 -5.30 1.43 -10.43
CA VAL A 55 -5.08 1.88 -9.05
C VAL A 55 -3.85 1.17 -8.48
N GLY A 56 -2.84 1.95 -8.08
CA GLY A 56 -1.60 1.39 -7.53
C GLY A 56 -1.80 0.70 -6.18
N CYS A 57 -0.95 -0.30 -5.89
CA CYS A 57 -1.09 -1.18 -4.72
C CYS A 57 -1.22 -0.42 -3.39
N ILE A 58 -0.44 0.67 -3.25
CA ILE A 58 -0.37 1.44 -2.00
C ILE A 58 -1.66 2.24 -1.73
N ALA A 59 -2.49 2.51 -2.74
CA ALA A 59 -3.77 3.19 -2.55
C ALA A 59 -4.70 2.37 -1.65
N CYS A 60 -4.60 1.03 -1.70
CA CYS A 60 -5.34 0.14 -0.83
C CYS A 60 -4.52 -0.33 0.38
N HIS A 61 -3.23 -0.63 0.20
CA HIS A 61 -2.39 -1.28 1.22
C HIS A 61 -1.68 -0.31 2.19
N THR A 62 -1.93 0.99 2.11
CA THR A 62 -1.29 1.98 3.00
C THR A 62 -1.92 2.05 4.39
N LYS A 63 -1.09 2.22 5.42
CA LYS A 63 -1.47 2.75 6.75
C LYS A 63 -1.02 4.19 6.97
N GLY A 64 -0.50 4.83 5.94
CA GLY A 64 0.24 6.09 5.99
C GLY A 64 1.74 5.89 5.82
N VAL A 65 2.39 6.84 5.13
CA VAL A 65 3.79 6.76 4.68
C VAL A 65 4.75 6.31 5.77
N VAL A 66 4.68 6.89 6.97
CA VAL A 66 5.62 6.55 8.07
C VAL A 66 5.51 5.08 8.49
N LYS A 67 4.28 4.57 8.66
CA LYS A 67 4.07 3.17 9.07
C LYS A 67 4.47 2.21 7.95
N ASP A 68 4.16 2.54 6.71
CA ASP A 68 4.47 1.69 5.56
C ASP A 68 5.98 1.59 5.35
N LYS A 69 6.72 2.70 5.50
CA LYS A 69 8.18 2.69 5.32
C LYS A 69 8.92 2.04 6.48
N THR A 70 8.46 2.21 7.73
CA THR A 70 9.07 1.50 8.87
C THR A 70 8.85 0.00 8.80
N ALA A 71 7.64 -0.46 8.46
CA ALA A 71 7.35 -1.87 8.22
C ALA A 71 8.10 -2.42 7.00
N GLY A 72 8.17 -1.64 5.91
CA GLY A 72 8.90 -1.99 4.70
C GLY A 72 10.39 -2.15 4.92
N LEU A 73 11.04 -1.26 5.68
CA LEU A 73 12.46 -1.36 6.04
C LEU A 73 12.76 -2.65 6.79
N ARG A 74 11.92 -3.03 7.77
CA ARG A 74 12.05 -4.30 8.47
C ARG A 74 11.98 -5.48 7.49
N LYS A 75 11.03 -5.48 6.56
CA LYS A 75 10.90 -6.54 5.57
C LYS A 75 12.11 -6.62 4.64
N VAL A 76 12.61 -5.48 4.16
CA VAL A 76 13.84 -5.44 3.35
C VAL A 76 15.00 -6.04 4.12
N TYR A 77 15.19 -5.69 5.39
CA TYR A 77 16.23 -6.27 6.24
C TYR A 77 16.08 -7.80 6.37
N LEU A 78 14.87 -8.29 6.66
CA LEU A 78 14.60 -9.73 6.78
C LEU A 78 14.84 -10.49 5.47
N THR A 79 14.48 -9.88 4.33
CA THR A 79 14.77 -10.42 3.00
C THR A 79 16.27 -10.47 2.72
N LEU A 80 17.01 -9.40 3.00
CA LEU A 80 18.46 -9.31 2.75
C LEU A 80 19.30 -10.19 3.68
N THR A 81 18.72 -10.64 4.79
CA THR A 81 19.36 -11.56 5.75
C THR A 81 18.83 -12.99 5.63
N ASP A 82 18.16 -13.30 4.52
CA ASP A 82 17.57 -14.62 4.20
C ASP A 82 16.62 -15.19 5.27
N GLN A 83 16.09 -14.34 6.16
CA GLN A 83 15.14 -14.74 7.19
C GLN A 83 13.72 -14.90 6.62
N VAL A 84 13.42 -14.27 5.48
CA VAL A 84 12.12 -14.35 4.80
C VAL A 84 12.32 -14.46 3.29
N ASN A 85 11.63 -15.41 2.66
CA ASN A 85 11.57 -15.47 1.20
C ASN A 85 10.60 -14.40 0.68
N PRO A 86 11.06 -13.40 -0.09
CA PRO A 86 10.24 -12.26 -0.51
C PRO A 86 9.10 -12.67 -1.47
N HIS A 87 9.26 -13.76 -2.21
CA HIS A 87 8.27 -14.27 -3.16
C HIS A 87 7.20 -15.15 -2.52
N ARG A 88 7.43 -15.59 -1.28
CA ARG A 88 6.50 -16.43 -0.52
C ARG A 88 5.95 -15.74 0.71
N ASP A 89 6.44 -14.54 1.03
CA ASP A 89 5.95 -13.73 2.13
C ASP A 89 4.46 -13.41 1.95
N ASN A 90 3.70 -13.55 3.03
CA ASN A 90 2.32 -13.10 3.04
C ASN A 90 2.33 -11.58 3.18
N LEU A 91 1.71 -10.89 2.22
CA LEU A 91 1.47 -9.47 2.36
C LEU A 91 0.63 -9.23 3.62
N PRO A 92 1.04 -8.31 4.50
CA PRO A 92 0.24 -7.89 5.62
C PRO A 92 -1.09 -7.38 5.08
N SER A 93 -2.17 -8.08 5.40
CA SER A 93 -3.51 -7.62 5.11
C SER A 93 -3.98 -6.77 6.27
N TYR A 94 -4.27 -5.51 6.00
CA TYR A 94 -4.74 -4.54 6.97
C TYR A 94 -6.20 -4.25 6.69
N LYS A 95 -7.07 -5.21 7.01
CA LYS A 95 -8.47 -5.22 6.57
C LYS A 95 -9.20 -3.92 6.91
N GLU A 96 -8.99 -3.38 8.10
CA GLU A 96 -9.64 -2.13 8.54
C GLU A 96 -9.16 -0.92 7.75
N LYS A 97 -7.87 -0.88 7.39
CA LYS A 97 -7.31 0.23 6.60
C LYS A 97 -7.67 0.14 5.13
N ILE A 98 -7.66 -1.07 4.56
CA ILE A 98 -8.16 -1.33 3.22
C ILE A 98 -9.64 -0.90 3.12
N GLN A 99 -10.46 -1.26 4.11
CA GLN A 99 -11.84 -0.83 4.22
C GLN A 99 -11.99 0.70 4.18
N GLN A 100 -11.18 1.42 4.97
CA GLN A 100 -11.18 2.88 4.98
C GLN A 100 -10.78 3.47 3.61
N ASN A 101 -9.82 2.85 2.93
CA ASN A 101 -9.40 3.26 1.59
C ASN A 101 -10.50 3.02 0.55
N CYS A 102 -11.26 1.91 0.64
CA CYS A 102 -12.46 1.70 -0.19
C CYS A 102 -13.50 2.81 0.03
N VAL A 103 -13.81 3.13 1.29
CA VAL A 103 -14.76 4.20 1.65
C VAL A 103 -14.29 5.56 1.14
N GLY A 104 -12.99 5.84 1.18
CA GLY A 104 -12.42 7.09 0.69
C GLY A 104 -12.70 7.37 -0.79
N CYS A 105 -12.81 6.34 -1.63
CA CYS A 105 -13.04 6.48 -3.06
C CYS A 105 -14.51 6.22 -3.49
N HIS A 106 -15.22 5.33 -2.81
CA HIS A 106 -16.57 4.88 -3.20
C HIS A 106 -17.70 5.46 -2.35
N MET A 107 -17.36 6.09 -1.23
CA MET A 107 -18.33 6.65 -0.28
C MET A 107 -17.88 8.04 0.18
N SER A 108 -17.36 8.85 -0.74
CA SER A 108 -17.05 10.26 -0.44
C SER A 108 -18.33 11.00 -0.03
N SER A 109 -18.19 12.07 0.75
CA SER A 109 -19.33 12.88 1.20
C SER A 109 -20.17 13.38 0.03
N GLU A 110 -19.54 13.75 -1.08
CA GLU A 110 -20.19 14.17 -2.32
C GLU A 110 -20.98 13.02 -2.96
N GLN A 111 -20.38 11.84 -3.13
CA GLN A 111 -21.07 10.67 -3.69
C GLN A 111 -22.28 10.27 -2.84
N LEU A 112 -22.14 10.30 -1.51
CA LEU A 112 -23.22 9.96 -0.59
C LEU A 112 -24.34 11.01 -0.57
N ALA A 113 -24.02 12.28 -0.78
CA ALA A 113 -25.02 13.34 -0.90
C ALA A 113 -25.86 13.18 -2.19
N LEU A 114 -25.24 12.74 -3.28
CA LEU A 114 -25.91 12.51 -4.57
C LEU A 114 -26.71 11.20 -4.61
N ALA A 115 -26.45 10.25 -3.71
CA ALA A 115 -27.06 8.92 -3.72
C ALA A 115 -27.56 8.47 -2.32
N PRO A 116 -28.60 9.10 -1.76
CA PRO A 116 -29.08 8.80 -0.40
C PRO A 116 -29.58 7.37 -0.21
N ALA A 117 -30.21 6.77 -1.23
CA ALA A 117 -30.63 5.36 -1.18
C ALA A 117 -29.43 4.38 -1.19
N PHE A 118 -28.34 4.72 -1.87
CA PHE A 118 -27.10 3.95 -1.82
C PHE A 118 -26.47 4.03 -0.43
N LYS A 119 -26.40 5.24 0.14
CA LYS A 119 -25.90 5.50 1.50
C LYS A 119 -26.65 4.66 2.53
N ALA A 120 -27.98 4.76 2.58
CA ALA A 120 -28.79 4.08 3.58
C ALA A 120 -28.59 2.55 3.55
N ARG A 121 -28.57 1.94 2.35
CA ARG A 121 -28.32 0.50 2.20
C ARG A 121 -26.91 0.08 2.63
N HIS A 122 -25.88 0.84 2.25
CA HIS A 122 -24.50 0.51 2.61
C HIS A 122 -24.20 0.79 4.09
N GLU A 123 -24.90 1.72 4.73
CA GLU A 123 -24.83 1.86 6.20
C GLU A 123 -25.41 0.63 6.91
N GLU A 124 -26.52 0.06 6.42
CA GLU A 124 -27.07 -1.18 6.97
C GLU A 124 -26.11 -2.37 6.74
N TYR A 125 -25.63 -2.59 5.52
CA TYR A 125 -24.75 -3.73 5.22
C TYR A 125 -23.46 -3.68 6.04
N ARG A 126 -22.89 -2.49 6.24
CA ARG A 126 -21.67 -2.31 7.03
C ARG A 126 -21.83 -2.61 8.51
N GLN A 127 -23.06 -2.71 9.03
CA GLN A 127 -23.30 -3.19 10.40
C GLN A 127 -23.24 -4.71 10.49
N ARG A 128 -23.37 -5.42 9.36
CA ARG A 128 -23.46 -6.89 9.30
C ARG A 128 -22.24 -7.57 8.66
N THR A 129 -21.36 -6.80 8.04
CA THR A 129 -20.15 -7.30 7.37
C THR A 129 -18.90 -6.65 7.95
N GLU A 130 -17.78 -7.39 8.08
CA GLU A 130 -16.53 -6.80 8.60
C GLU A 130 -15.89 -5.79 7.63
N ASN A 131 -16.03 -6.03 6.33
CA ASN A 131 -15.43 -5.19 5.28
C ASN A 131 -16.15 -5.40 3.93
N CYS A 132 -15.96 -4.45 3.01
CA CYS A 132 -16.54 -4.45 1.67
C CYS A 132 -16.20 -5.72 0.89
N MET A 133 -15.03 -6.32 1.13
CA MET A 133 -14.58 -7.51 0.40
C MET A 133 -15.31 -8.79 0.81
N GLN A 134 -16.17 -8.76 1.84
CA GLN A 134 -17.08 -9.88 2.12
C GLN A 134 -18.16 -10.04 1.04
N CYS A 135 -18.43 -8.99 0.26
CA CYS A 135 -19.37 -9.04 -0.87
C CYS A 135 -18.73 -8.62 -2.21
N HIS A 136 -17.69 -7.78 -2.19
CA HIS A 136 -17.06 -7.22 -3.39
C HIS A 136 -15.68 -7.81 -3.67
N GLU A 137 -15.47 -8.34 -4.87
CA GLU A 137 -14.13 -8.70 -5.35
C GLU A 137 -13.48 -7.47 -6.02
N ALA A 138 -12.78 -6.66 -5.23
CA ALA A 138 -12.19 -5.40 -5.71
C ALA A 138 -10.94 -5.60 -6.58
N GLY A 139 -10.25 -6.72 -6.44
CA GLY A 139 -9.02 -7.04 -7.18
C GLY A 139 -8.40 -8.32 -6.68
N HIS A 140 -7.17 -8.60 -7.14
CA HIS A 140 -6.51 -9.89 -6.92
C HIS A 140 -7.38 -11.07 -7.38
N ALA A 141 -7.75 -11.08 -8.67
CA ALA A 141 -8.61 -12.09 -9.28
C ALA A 141 -8.24 -13.49 -8.78
N GLN A 142 -9.15 -14.10 -8.01
CA GLN A 142 -8.77 -15.25 -7.18
C GLN A 142 -8.24 -16.45 -7.96
N PRO A 143 -8.77 -16.80 -9.16
CA PRO A 143 -8.19 -17.87 -9.96
C PRO A 143 -6.70 -17.66 -10.23
N LEU A 144 -6.28 -16.44 -10.57
CA LEU A 144 -4.87 -16.10 -10.86
C LEU A 144 -4.05 -16.03 -9.59
N LYS A 145 -4.60 -15.49 -8.50
CA LYS A 145 -3.93 -15.46 -7.20
C LYS A 145 -3.65 -16.87 -6.68
N ASN A 146 -4.57 -17.80 -6.88
CA ASN A 146 -4.44 -19.18 -6.45
C ASN A 146 -3.34 -19.93 -7.20
N LEU A 147 -2.96 -19.50 -8.42
CA LEU A 147 -1.80 -20.02 -9.15
C LEU A 147 -0.46 -19.76 -8.42
N ARG A 148 -0.44 -18.87 -7.41
CA ARG A 148 0.71 -18.72 -6.49
C ARG A 148 1.07 -20.03 -5.77
N LYS A 149 0.20 -21.05 -5.79
CA LYS A 149 0.51 -22.43 -5.37
C LYS A 149 0.23 -23.39 -6.54
N PRO A 150 1.25 -24.16 -6.99
CA PRO A 150 1.46 -25.48 -6.40
C PRO A 150 2.95 -25.94 -6.36
N THR A 151 3.28 -26.80 -5.38
CA THR A 151 4.35 -27.84 -5.49
C THR A 151 5.68 -27.47 -6.17
N ALA A 152 6.45 -26.54 -5.61
CA ALA A 152 7.89 -26.58 -5.76
C ALA A 152 8.51 -26.53 -4.36
N ARG A 153 8.82 -27.73 -3.83
CA ARG A 153 9.99 -27.87 -2.97
C ARG A 153 11.16 -27.37 -3.82
N TYR A 154 11.54 -26.10 -3.66
CA TYR A 154 12.92 -25.76 -3.97
C TYR A 154 13.74 -26.56 -2.97
N ARG A 155 14.54 -27.47 -3.55
CA ARG A 155 15.41 -28.37 -2.81
C ARG A 155 16.26 -27.56 -1.82
N SER A 156 16.40 -28.19 -0.65
CA SER A 156 17.51 -28.09 0.33
C SER A 156 18.52 -26.97 0.10
#